data_AF-A0A3N7C6M7-F1
#
_entry.id   AF-A0A3N7C6M7-F1
#
_cell.length_a   1.000
_cell.length_b   1.000
_cell.length_c   1.000
_cell.angle_alpha   90.00
_cell.angle_beta   90.00
_cell.angle_gamma   90.00
#
_symmetry.space_group_name_H-M   'P 1'
#
loop_
_entity.id
_entity.type
_entity.pdbx_description
1 polymer ?
#
loop_
_entity_poly.entity_id
_entity_poly.type
_entity_poly.pdbx_seq_one_letter_code
_entity_poly.pdbx_strand_id
1 'polypeptide(L)'
;MSTSVTSPTPAYDPRAWVTPEDLNVAPQLLGLPLAKPKQRFWAMAIDLAVLAPLSNLGNFFLLLAGGSALLLWIRRPGGGGKVLSDGRRRGLWVLLFISLALGGQQAWEDWREPSARRSEAEDEEAAAATAAALATAQAALAGLPDSVASAASAASVAAALPGPAASAGRAEQSDAQRIAKLEAQVKAQQAQLDQHHFDPRAEFKRLVNEVGLSYFWALLYFSILPVLLSGQTLGKKLLGLRVVELTGKPLTPMICFKRYGGYAAGMATGMTGFLQLLWDSNRQAIQDKTAHTVVIDARSGKRLALPEAV
;
A
#
# COMPACT_ATOMS: atom_id res chain seq x y z
N MET A 1 19.88 -40.87 27.50
CA MET A 1 20.14 -41.12 26.08
C MET A 1 18.89 -40.67 25.31
N SER A 2 18.91 -39.45 24.77
CA SER A 2 17.79 -38.91 24.00
C SER A 2 17.80 -39.56 22.62
N THR A 3 16.88 -40.47 22.38
CA THR A 3 16.66 -41.08 21.06
C THR A 3 16.13 -40.02 20.12
N SER A 4 16.98 -39.48 19.25
CA SER A 4 16.55 -38.67 18.12
C SER A 4 15.75 -39.57 17.17
N VAL A 5 14.42 -39.49 17.23
CA VAL A 5 13.54 -40.09 16.23
C VAL A 5 13.85 -39.39 14.91
N THR A 6 14.64 -40.04 14.07
CA THR A 6 14.91 -39.55 12.72
C THR A 6 13.68 -39.90 11.89
N SER A 7 12.77 -38.93 11.73
CA SER A 7 11.61 -39.09 10.86
C SER A 7 12.11 -39.47 9.45
N PRO A 8 11.59 -40.54 8.82
CA PRO A 8 12.00 -40.93 7.48
C PRO A 8 11.74 -39.75 6.53
N THR A 9 12.74 -39.38 5.73
CA THR A 9 12.58 -38.31 4.75
C THR A 9 11.47 -38.70 3.77
N PRO A 10 10.37 -37.94 3.68
CA PRO A 10 9.27 -38.31 2.80
C PRO A 10 9.73 -38.35 1.35
N ALA A 11 9.25 -39.32 0.57
CA ALA A 11 9.53 -39.46 -0.86
C ALA A 11 8.93 -38.32 -1.72
N TYR A 12 8.32 -37.32 -1.08
CA TYR A 12 7.66 -36.17 -1.67
C TYR A 12 8.03 -34.91 -0.89
N ASP A 13 7.97 -33.74 -1.55
CA ASP A 13 8.15 -32.44 -0.87
C ASP A 13 6.97 -32.19 0.09
N PRO A 14 7.16 -32.20 1.43
CA PRO A 14 6.08 -32.00 2.38
C PRO A 14 5.44 -30.62 2.22
N ARG A 15 6.19 -29.62 1.73
CA ARG A 15 5.69 -28.27 1.51
C ARG A 15 4.72 -28.16 0.35
N ALA A 16 4.54 -29.21 -0.44
CA ALA A 16 3.56 -29.23 -1.52
C ALA A 16 2.13 -29.53 -1.03
N TRP A 17 1.94 -29.89 0.24
CA TRP A 17 0.68 -30.38 0.79
C TRP A 17 0.36 -29.72 2.13
N VAL A 18 -0.93 -29.59 2.45
CA VAL A 18 -1.36 -29.10 3.76
C VAL A 18 -1.05 -30.14 4.84
N THR A 19 -0.20 -29.80 5.82
CA THR A 19 0.24 -30.68 6.92
C THR A 19 -0.32 -30.24 8.29
N PRO A 20 -0.49 -31.18 9.26
CA PRO A 20 -1.06 -30.87 10.58
C PRO A 20 -0.05 -30.29 11.59
N GLU A 21 1.25 -30.58 11.46
CA GLU A 21 2.28 -30.28 12.49
C GLU A 21 2.37 -28.80 12.87
N ASP A 22 2.08 -27.90 11.91
CA ASP A 22 2.20 -26.44 12.11
C ASP A 22 0.86 -25.73 12.30
N LEU A 23 -0.27 -26.44 12.21
CA LEU A 23 -1.58 -25.83 12.04
C LEU A 23 -2.69 -26.61 12.74
N ASN A 24 -3.55 -25.91 13.47
CA ASN A 24 -4.85 -26.45 13.91
C ASN A 24 -5.84 -26.47 12.73
N VAL A 25 -5.55 -27.31 11.72
CA VAL A 25 -6.33 -27.40 10.46
C VAL A 25 -7.53 -28.32 10.61
N ALA A 26 -8.64 -27.95 9.99
CA ALA A 26 -9.75 -28.85 9.79
C ALA A 26 -9.32 -30.11 8.99
N PRO A 27 -9.71 -31.33 9.42
CA PRO A 27 -9.29 -32.58 8.79
C PRO A 27 -9.58 -32.67 7.27
N GLN A 28 -10.63 -32.01 6.79
CA GLN A 28 -10.95 -31.98 5.36
C GLN A 28 -9.92 -31.26 4.48
N LEU A 29 -9.06 -30.42 5.05
CA LEU A 29 -8.05 -29.67 4.30
C LEU A 29 -6.71 -30.40 4.21
N LEU A 30 -6.50 -31.40 5.06
CA LEU A 30 -5.28 -32.19 5.10
C LEU A 30 -5.05 -32.92 3.77
N GLY A 31 -3.81 -32.85 3.30
CA GLY A 31 -3.37 -33.47 2.06
C GLY A 31 -3.84 -32.77 0.79
N LEU A 32 -4.43 -31.57 0.89
CA LEU A 32 -4.73 -30.75 -0.30
C LEU A 32 -3.45 -30.15 -0.90
N PRO A 33 -3.38 -30.01 -2.23
CA PRO A 33 -2.21 -29.49 -2.92
C PRO A 33 -2.10 -27.98 -2.68
N LEU A 34 -0.92 -27.55 -2.22
CA LEU A 34 -0.61 -26.14 -1.99
C LEU A 34 -0.21 -25.44 -3.28
N ALA A 35 -0.60 -24.17 -3.40
CA ALA A 35 -0.20 -23.34 -4.53
C ALA A 35 1.31 -23.09 -4.53
N LYS A 36 1.96 -23.27 -5.69
CA LYS A 36 3.39 -23.00 -5.85
C LYS A 36 3.69 -21.50 -5.76
N PRO A 37 4.89 -21.10 -5.30
CA PRO A 37 5.28 -19.69 -5.21
C PRO A 37 5.07 -18.92 -6.53
N LYS A 38 5.47 -19.52 -7.66
CA LYS A 38 5.29 -18.93 -9.00
C LYS A 38 3.81 -18.72 -9.36
N GLN A 39 2.93 -19.68 -9.04
CA GLN A 39 1.49 -19.54 -9.30
C GLN A 39 0.89 -18.39 -8.48
N ARG A 40 1.30 -18.27 -7.21
CA ARG A 40 0.85 -17.18 -6.34
C ARG A 40 1.35 -15.82 -6.81
N PHE A 41 2.61 -15.72 -7.22
CA PHE A 41 3.20 -14.51 -7.79
C PHE A 41 2.40 -14.03 -9.01
N TRP A 42 2.18 -14.90 -10.01
CA TRP A 42 1.42 -14.54 -11.19
C TRP A 42 -0.04 -14.19 -10.88
N ALA A 43 -0.67 -14.85 -9.90
CA ALA A 43 -2.02 -14.50 -9.47
C ALA A 43 -2.07 -13.06 -8.95
N MET A 44 -1.10 -12.67 -8.12
CA MET A 44 -0.99 -11.31 -7.59
C MET A 44 -0.65 -10.30 -8.68
N ALA A 45 0.24 -10.64 -9.62
CA ALA A 45 0.56 -9.78 -10.75
C ALA A 45 -0.67 -9.48 -11.62
N ILE A 46 -1.50 -10.50 -11.89
CA ILE A 46 -2.77 -10.32 -12.62
C ILE A 46 -3.75 -9.48 -11.78
N ASP A 47 -3.87 -9.75 -10.48
CA ASP A 47 -4.72 -8.94 -9.60
C ASP A 47 -4.31 -7.45 -9.62
N LEU A 48 -3.01 -7.15 -9.60
CA LEU A 48 -2.48 -5.79 -9.71
C LEU A 48 -2.73 -5.18 -11.09
N ALA A 49 -2.56 -5.95 -12.17
CA ALA A 49 -2.85 -5.49 -13.53
C ALA A 49 -4.34 -5.14 -13.72
N VAL A 50 -5.24 -5.85 -13.03
CA VAL A 50 -6.67 -5.52 -13.00
C VAL A 50 -6.96 -4.30 -12.12
N LEU A 51 -6.23 -4.16 -11.02
CA LEU A 51 -6.44 -3.07 -10.06
C LEU A 51 -5.87 -1.73 -10.55
N ALA A 52 -4.78 -1.75 -11.33
CA ALA A 52 -4.14 -0.56 -11.86
C ALA A 52 -5.07 0.37 -12.67
N PRO A 53 -5.88 -0.12 -13.63
CA PRO A 53 -6.89 0.73 -14.25
C PRO A 53 -7.99 1.12 -13.26
N LEU A 54 -8.33 0.25 -12.30
CA LEU A 54 -9.34 0.51 -11.27
C LEU A 54 -8.98 1.69 -10.37
N SER A 55 -7.70 1.88 -10.04
CA SER A 55 -7.23 2.98 -9.20
C SER A 55 -7.27 4.34 -9.90
N ASN A 56 -7.16 4.39 -11.23
CA ASN A 56 -7.28 5.65 -12.00
C ASN A 56 -8.74 6.11 -12.17
N LEU A 57 -9.73 5.29 -11.82
CA LEU A 57 -11.16 5.57 -12.01
C LEU A 57 -11.83 6.32 -10.84
N GLY A 58 -11.05 7.09 -10.06
CA GLY A 58 -11.40 7.64 -8.74
C GLY A 58 -12.79 8.30 -8.59
N ASN A 59 -13.26 9.04 -9.60
CA ASN A 59 -14.59 9.69 -9.55
C ASN A 59 -15.72 8.86 -10.19
N PHE A 60 -15.37 7.92 -11.06
CA PHE A 60 -16.31 7.13 -11.87
C PHE A 60 -17.09 6.12 -11.00
N PHE A 61 -16.43 5.48 -10.05
CA PHE A 61 -17.06 4.46 -9.23
C PHE A 61 -17.83 5.01 -8.02
N LEU A 62 -17.62 6.24 -7.56
CA LEU A 62 -18.54 6.86 -6.59
C LEU A 62 -19.93 7.09 -7.23
N LEU A 63 -19.97 7.42 -8.52
CA LEU A 63 -21.20 7.49 -9.30
C LEU A 63 -21.77 6.10 -9.58
N LEU A 64 -20.94 5.09 -9.84
CA LEU A 64 -21.40 3.71 -10.05
C LEU A 64 -21.85 3.02 -8.75
N ALA A 65 -21.18 3.28 -7.62
CA ALA A 65 -21.51 2.78 -6.29
C ALA A 65 -22.72 3.52 -5.72
N GLY A 66 -22.78 4.84 -5.85
CA GLY A 66 -23.98 5.63 -5.53
C GLY A 66 -25.15 5.24 -6.43
N GLY A 67 -24.91 5.07 -7.72
CA GLY A 67 -25.90 4.62 -8.70
C GLY A 67 -26.41 3.21 -8.43
N SER A 68 -25.52 2.25 -8.15
CA SER A 68 -25.88 0.86 -7.82
C SER A 68 -26.47 0.72 -6.43
N ALA A 69 -26.03 1.47 -5.43
CA ALA A 69 -26.67 1.53 -4.11
C ALA A 69 -28.08 2.13 -4.19
N LEU A 70 -28.28 3.18 -4.99
CA LEU A 70 -29.60 3.72 -5.31
C LEU A 70 -30.46 2.68 -6.04
N LEU A 71 -29.88 1.94 -6.99
CA LEU A 71 -30.56 0.89 -7.75
C LEU A 71 -30.91 -0.32 -6.88
N LEU A 72 -30.06 -0.68 -5.91
CA LEU A 72 -30.28 -1.75 -4.93
C LEU A 72 -31.26 -1.32 -3.82
N TRP A 73 -31.25 -0.05 -3.41
CA TRP A 73 -32.24 0.54 -2.51
C TRP A 73 -33.64 0.51 -3.15
N ILE A 74 -33.72 0.84 -4.44
CA ILE A 74 -34.95 0.73 -5.25
C ILE A 74 -35.35 -0.74 -5.51
N ARG A 75 -34.40 -1.68 -5.45
CA ARG A 75 -34.65 -3.13 -5.62
C ARG A 75 -34.94 -3.89 -4.33
N ARG A 76 -34.98 -3.25 -3.14
CA ARG A 76 -35.41 -3.96 -1.93
C ARG A 76 -36.84 -4.47 -2.12
N PRO A 77 -37.08 -5.80 -2.20
CA PRO A 77 -38.41 -6.33 -2.32
C PRO A 77 -39.03 -6.31 -0.92
N GLY A 78 -39.72 -5.23 -0.60
CA GLY A 78 -40.36 -5.06 0.71
C GLY A 78 -41.17 -3.78 0.78
N GLY A 79 -42.37 -3.79 0.18
CA GLY A 79 -43.44 -2.83 0.48
C GLY A 79 -43.74 -1.78 -0.60
N GLY A 80 -44.65 -2.10 -1.54
CA GLY A 80 -45.66 -1.16 -2.04
C GLY A 80 -45.28 0.06 -2.90
N GLY A 81 -44.08 0.15 -3.50
CA GLY A 81 -43.68 1.30 -4.33
C GLY A 81 -43.76 1.05 -5.84
N LYS A 82 -44.40 1.96 -6.59
CA LYS A 82 -44.65 1.92 -8.04
C LYS A 82 -43.40 1.56 -8.87
N VAL A 83 -43.53 0.59 -9.78
CA VAL A 83 -42.49 0.18 -10.75
C VAL A 83 -42.06 1.39 -11.59
N LEU A 84 -40.75 1.71 -11.58
CA LEU A 84 -40.19 2.78 -12.42
C LEU A 84 -40.37 2.46 -13.92
N SER A 85 -40.82 3.46 -14.69
CA SER A 85 -41.05 3.32 -16.13
C SER A 85 -39.78 3.00 -16.92
N ASP A 86 -39.92 2.21 -17.98
CA ASP A 86 -38.80 1.72 -18.82
C ASP A 86 -37.87 2.81 -19.35
N GLY A 87 -38.38 4.04 -19.52
CA GLY A 87 -37.57 5.19 -19.94
C GLY A 87 -36.48 5.57 -18.91
N ARG A 88 -36.77 5.50 -17.61
CA ARG A 88 -35.78 5.79 -16.55
C ARG A 88 -34.73 4.68 -16.43
N ARG A 89 -35.10 3.42 -16.70
CA ARG A 89 -34.15 2.31 -16.77
C ARG A 89 -33.19 2.48 -17.94
N ARG A 90 -33.69 2.86 -19.13
CA ARG A 90 -32.84 3.13 -20.30
C ARG A 90 -31.92 4.34 -20.08
N GLY A 91 -32.41 5.40 -19.44
CA GLY A 91 -31.59 6.56 -19.06
C GLY A 91 -30.40 6.20 -18.15
N LEU A 92 -30.59 5.28 -17.21
CA LEU A 92 -29.51 4.78 -16.34
C LEU A 92 -28.45 3.97 -17.11
N TRP A 93 -28.86 3.15 -18.09
CA TRP A 93 -27.93 2.43 -18.96
C TRP A 93 -27.15 3.35 -19.91
N VAL A 94 -27.79 4.42 -20.40
CA VAL A 94 -27.12 5.45 -21.22
C VAL A 94 -26.10 6.24 -20.40
N LEU A 95 -26.44 6.62 -19.17
CA LEU A 95 -25.50 7.28 -18.26
C LEU A 95 -24.31 6.37 -17.91
N LEU A 96 -24.56 5.09 -17.68
CA LEU A 96 -23.52 4.09 -17.48
C LEU A 96 -22.59 4.00 -18.71
N PHE A 97 -23.16 3.96 -19.91
CA PHE A 97 -22.41 3.86 -21.16
C PHE A 97 -21.57 5.11 -21.46
N ILE A 98 -22.14 6.31 -21.29
CA ILE A 98 -21.42 7.59 -21.46
C ILE A 98 -20.28 7.67 -20.45
N SER A 99 -20.53 7.27 -19.22
CA SER A 99 -19.52 7.26 -18.18
C SER A 99 -18.39 6.27 -18.51
N LEU A 100 -18.71 5.09 -19.06
CA LEU A 100 -17.73 4.08 -19.49
C LEU A 100 -16.90 4.57 -20.69
N ALA A 101 -17.51 5.28 -21.63
CA ALA A 101 -16.85 5.85 -22.80
C ALA A 101 -15.87 6.96 -22.40
N LEU A 102 -16.27 7.85 -21.49
CA LEU A 102 -15.41 8.92 -21.00
C LEU A 102 -14.25 8.39 -20.13
N GLY A 103 -14.53 7.44 -19.23
CA GLY A 103 -13.49 6.80 -18.43
C GLY A 103 -12.50 5.97 -19.25
N GLY A 104 -12.99 5.31 -20.31
CA GLY A 104 -12.16 4.57 -21.26
C GLY A 104 -11.23 5.48 -22.07
N GLN A 105 -11.69 6.66 -22.47
CA GLN A 105 -10.87 7.65 -23.17
C GLN A 105 -9.72 8.14 -22.28
N GLN A 106 -10.02 8.48 -21.02
CA GLN A 106 -9.01 9.01 -20.11
C GLN A 106 -7.96 7.95 -19.71
N ALA A 107 -8.39 6.71 -19.47
CA ALA A 107 -7.46 5.60 -19.24
C ALA A 107 -6.57 5.28 -20.45
N TRP A 108 -7.08 5.51 -21.67
CA TRP A 108 -6.33 5.32 -22.91
C TRP A 108 -5.25 6.39 -23.09
N GLU A 109 -5.55 7.64 -22.74
CA GLU A 109 -4.60 8.75 -22.77
C GLU A 109 -3.50 8.58 -21.72
N ASP A 110 -3.87 8.22 -20.48
CA ASP A 110 -2.94 7.93 -19.39
C ASP A 110 -1.95 6.79 -19.72
N TRP A 111 -2.41 5.80 -20.48
CA TRP A 111 -1.57 4.68 -20.92
C TRP A 111 -0.63 5.08 -22.07
N ARG A 112 -1.03 6.05 -22.89
CA ARG A 112 -0.29 6.50 -24.07
C ARG A 112 0.83 7.49 -23.77
N GLU A 113 0.77 8.19 -22.62
CA GLU A 113 1.83 9.11 -22.17
C GLU A 113 2.55 8.67 -20.87
N PRO A 114 3.32 7.55 -20.87
CA PRO A 114 4.08 7.12 -19.69
C PRO A 114 5.17 8.09 -19.23
N SER A 115 5.59 9.04 -20.08
CA SER A 115 6.71 9.96 -19.82
C SER A 115 6.41 11.01 -18.76
N ALA A 116 5.15 11.45 -18.62
CA ALA A 116 4.76 12.44 -17.60
C ALA A 116 4.80 11.87 -16.17
N ARG A 117 4.47 10.57 -16.01
CA ARG A 117 4.62 9.87 -14.73
C ARG A 117 6.08 9.66 -14.33
N ARG A 118 7.00 9.57 -15.29
CA ARG A 118 8.43 9.48 -14.99
C ARG A 118 8.97 10.81 -14.45
N SER A 119 8.54 11.95 -14.99
CA SER A 119 8.92 13.26 -14.45
C SER A 119 8.31 13.52 -13.08
N GLU A 120 7.03 13.19 -12.85
CA GLU A 120 6.40 13.36 -11.53
C GLU A 120 7.03 12.45 -10.47
N ALA A 121 7.38 11.21 -10.81
CA ALA A 121 8.10 10.31 -9.92
C ALA A 121 9.55 10.75 -9.65
N GLU A 122 10.24 11.31 -10.66
CA GLU A 122 11.57 11.91 -10.51
C GLU A 122 11.51 13.17 -9.62
N ASP A 123 10.44 13.96 -9.73
CA ASP A 123 10.20 15.14 -8.89
C ASP A 123 9.82 14.77 -7.44
N GLU A 124 9.02 13.70 -7.23
CA GLU A 124 8.73 13.15 -5.90
C GLU A 124 9.95 12.50 -5.25
N GLU A 125 10.77 11.75 -6.00
CA GLU A 125 12.01 11.17 -5.52
C GLU A 125 13.04 12.25 -5.17
N ALA A 126 13.12 13.32 -5.98
CA ALA A 126 13.92 14.50 -5.66
C ALA A 126 13.41 15.23 -4.41
N ALA A 127 12.08 15.37 -4.24
CA ALA A 127 11.49 15.97 -3.04
C ALA A 127 11.75 15.13 -1.78
N ALA A 128 11.65 13.79 -1.88
CA ALA A 128 11.94 12.87 -0.80
C ALA A 128 13.43 12.85 -0.43
N ALA A 129 14.33 12.90 -1.42
CA ALA A 129 15.77 13.03 -1.20
C ALA A 129 16.14 14.37 -0.55
N THR A 130 15.46 15.45 -0.95
CA THR A 130 15.64 16.78 -0.35
C THR A 130 15.14 16.79 1.09
N ALA A 131 14.00 16.18 1.39
CA ALA A 131 13.46 16.03 2.74
C ALA A 131 14.37 15.17 3.64
N ALA A 132 14.94 14.08 3.11
CA ALA A 132 15.91 13.25 3.82
C ALA A 132 17.23 13.99 4.11
N ALA A 133 17.70 14.80 3.16
CA ALA A 133 18.88 15.65 3.36
C ALA A 133 18.61 16.73 4.43
N LEU A 134 17.41 17.32 4.44
CA LEU A 134 16.99 18.32 5.42
C LEU A 134 16.85 17.72 6.82
N ALA A 135 16.28 16.52 6.95
CA ALA A 135 16.21 15.77 8.21
C ALA A 135 17.60 15.39 8.74
N THR A 136 18.52 15.01 7.85
CA THR A 136 19.91 14.70 8.22
C THR A 136 20.67 15.95 8.68
N ALA A 137 20.46 17.09 8.00
CA ALA A 137 21.04 18.37 8.39
C ALA A 137 20.48 18.88 9.72
N GLN A 138 19.17 18.72 9.97
CA GLN A 138 18.54 19.07 11.24
C GLN A 138 19.01 18.17 12.40
N ALA A 139 19.18 16.86 12.16
CA ALA A 139 19.74 15.95 13.15
C ALA A 139 21.21 16.25 13.45
N ALA A 140 22.00 16.64 12.44
CA ALA A 140 23.38 17.09 12.63
C ALA A 140 23.44 18.42 13.44
N LEU A 141 22.49 19.33 13.20
CA LEU A 141 22.39 20.59 13.95
C LEU A 141 21.99 20.36 15.42
N ALA A 142 21.11 19.39 15.68
CA ALA A 142 20.68 19.01 17.02
C ALA A 142 21.75 18.26 17.83
N GLY A 143 22.78 17.72 17.17
CA GLY A 143 23.89 17.00 17.80
C GLY A 143 25.11 17.86 18.12
N LEU A 144 25.10 19.17 17.79
CA LEU A 144 26.20 20.08 18.10
C LEU A 144 26.15 20.49 19.58
N PRO A 145 27.26 20.40 20.33
CA PRO A 145 27.30 20.94 21.69
C PRO A 145 27.20 22.48 21.67
N ASP A 146 26.52 23.07 22.65
CA ASP A 146 26.27 24.52 22.75
C ASP A 146 27.55 25.41 22.67
N SER A 147 28.73 24.81 22.83
CA SER A 147 30.03 25.49 22.74
C SER A 147 30.55 25.73 21.32
N VAL A 148 29.99 25.09 20.29
CA VAL A 148 30.36 25.35 18.87
C VAL A 148 29.41 26.30 18.15
N ALA A 149 28.24 26.59 18.72
CA ALA A 149 27.33 27.62 18.20
C ALA A 149 27.86 29.05 18.43
N SER A 150 28.79 29.26 19.37
CA SER A 150 29.43 30.57 19.61
C SER A 150 30.85 30.70 19.03
N ALA A 151 31.46 29.62 18.55
CA ALA A 151 32.84 29.59 18.07
C ALA A 151 33.03 29.92 16.57
N ALA A 152 31.96 30.31 15.86
CA ALA A 152 32.06 30.92 14.52
C ALA A 152 32.09 32.46 14.57
N SER A 153 32.31 33.04 15.74
CA SER A 153 32.58 34.47 15.89
C SER A 153 33.95 34.68 16.54
N ALA A 154 34.76 35.48 15.84
CA ALA A 154 36.05 36.04 16.25
C ALA A 154 37.29 35.13 16.15
N ALA A 155 38.28 35.68 15.43
CA ALA A 155 39.72 35.43 15.55
C ALA A 155 40.36 34.29 14.71
N SER A 156 40.55 34.52 13.41
CA SER A 156 41.78 34.02 12.74
C SER A 156 42.21 34.69 11.42
N VAL A 157 41.54 35.75 10.93
CA VAL A 157 42.01 36.46 9.71
C VAL A 157 42.57 37.86 9.99
N ALA A 158 42.65 38.27 11.27
CA ALA A 158 43.20 39.57 11.69
C ALA A 158 44.74 39.60 11.72
N ALA A 159 45.42 39.17 10.65
CA ALA A 159 46.88 39.18 10.56
C ALA A 159 47.47 39.77 9.26
N ALA A 160 46.75 40.63 8.55
CA ALA A 160 47.35 41.48 7.51
C ALA A 160 46.55 42.79 7.34
N LEU A 161 47.01 43.86 7.99
CA LEU A 161 46.42 45.22 7.97
C LEU A 161 46.61 45.92 6.61
N PRO A 162 45.75 46.92 6.28
CA PRO A 162 46.13 48.31 6.58
C PRO A 162 45.01 49.19 7.21
N GLY A 163 45.36 49.91 8.28
CA GLY A 163 44.77 51.19 8.74
C GLY A 163 43.51 51.16 9.65
N PRO A 164 43.52 51.73 10.88
CA PRO A 164 42.45 51.53 11.88
C PRO A 164 41.25 52.52 11.85
N ALA A 165 41.29 53.64 11.10
CA ALA A 165 40.23 54.66 11.21
C ALA A 165 39.18 54.62 10.07
N ALA A 166 39.55 54.18 8.87
CA ALA A 166 38.64 54.07 7.71
C ALA A 166 38.01 52.68 7.56
N SER A 167 38.58 51.67 8.22
CA SER A 167 38.13 50.28 8.22
C SER A 167 37.06 50.00 9.29
N ALA A 168 37.10 50.70 10.43
CA ALA A 168 36.13 50.55 11.52
C ALA A 168 34.71 50.95 11.10
N GLY A 169 34.53 52.12 10.47
CA GLY A 169 33.22 52.55 9.97
C GLY A 169 32.70 51.73 8.79
N ARG A 170 33.58 51.13 7.99
CA ARG A 170 33.21 50.25 6.86
C ARG A 170 32.89 48.83 7.33
N ALA A 171 33.55 48.36 8.40
CA ALA A 171 33.23 47.10 9.07
C ALA A 171 31.91 47.19 9.85
N GLU A 172 31.67 48.28 10.60
CA GLU A 172 30.38 48.53 11.27
C GLU A 172 29.23 48.67 10.27
N GLN A 173 29.43 49.37 9.14
CA GLN A 173 28.42 49.42 8.07
C GLN A 173 28.20 48.07 7.39
N SER A 174 29.25 47.26 7.21
CA SER A 174 29.15 45.90 6.67
C SER A 174 28.39 44.97 7.61
N ASP A 175 28.60 45.10 8.92
CA ASP A 175 27.93 44.28 9.92
C ASP A 175 26.48 44.71 10.12
N ALA A 176 26.18 46.01 10.10
CA ALA A 176 24.81 46.53 10.06
C ALA A 176 24.05 46.04 8.81
N GLN A 177 24.72 45.99 7.65
CA GLN A 177 24.12 45.45 6.42
C GLN A 177 23.89 43.92 6.49
N ARG A 178 24.79 43.18 7.14
CA ARG A 178 24.64 41.73 7.36
C ARG A 178 23.49 41.44 8.32
N ILE A 179 23.38 42.18 9.42
CA ILE A 179 22.29 42.05 10.39
C ILE A 179 20.95 42.33 9.70
N ALA A 180 20.84 43.43 8.95
CA ALA A 180 19.62 43.76 8.21
C ALA A 180 19.26 42.67 7.17
N LYS A 181 20.26 42.07 6.51
CA LYS A 181 20.05 40.97 5.56
C LYS A 181 19.63 39.67 6.25
N LEU A 182 20.22 39.35 7.40
CA LEU A 182 19.87 38.18 8.21
C LEU A 182 18.48 38.34 8.81
N GLU A 183 18.13 39.52 9.31
CA GLU A 183 16.77 39.82 9.80
C GLU A 183 15.74 39.70 8.67
N ALA A 184 16.08 40.16 7.46
CA ALA A 184 15.23 39.97 6.29
C ALA A 184 15.08 38.47 5.91
N GLN A 185 16.16 37.69 6.00
CA GLN A 185 16.14 36.24 5.75
C GLN A 185 15.34 35.49 6.81
N VAL A 186 15.54 35.79 8.09
CA VAL A 186 14.78 35.21 9.21
C VAL A 186 13.31 35.56 9.08
N LYS A 187 12.97 36.81 8.73
CA LYS A 187 11.57 37.22 8.53
C LYS A 187 10.94 36.54 7.31
N ALA A 188 11.70 36.33 6.24
CA ALA A 188 11.24 35.57 5.07
C ALA A 188 11.06 34.08 5.39
N GLN A 189 11.97 33.47 6.16
CA GLN A 189 11.86 32.09 6.63
C GLN A 189 10.71 31.91 7.64
N GLN A 190 10.51 32.88 8.53
CA GLN A 190 9.40 32.88 9.49
C GLN A 190 8.06 32.99 8.76
N ALA A 191 7.96 33.83 7.72
CA ALA A 191 6.77 33.91 6.88
C ALA A 191 6.50 32.62 6.08
N GLN A 192 7.55 31.89 5.68
CA GLN A 192 7.41 30.55 5.09
C GLN A 192 6.96 29.51 6.12
N LEU A 193 7.48 29.56 7.35
CA LEU A 193 7.06 28.68 8.45
C LEU A 193 5.62 28.94 8.90
N ASP A 194 5.17 30.20 8.93
CA ASP A 194 3.79 30.57 9.29
C ASP A 194 2.76 30.12 8.22
N GLN A 195 3.20 29.99 6.96
CA GLN A 195 2.41 29.35 5.89
C GLN A 195 2.29 27.83 6.08
N HIS A 196 3.23 27.19 6.78
CA HIS A 196 3.14 25.80 7.25
C HIS A 196 2.40 25.70 8.59
N HIS A 197 1.19 26.26 8.67
CA HIS A 197 0.26 25.85 9.72
C HIS A 197 0.00 24.34 9.56
N PHE A 198 0.51 23.54 10.50
CA PHE A 198 0.15 22.13 10.62
C PHE A 198 -1.35 22.06 10.96
N ASP A 199 -2.21 22.02 9.95
CA ASP A 199 -3.63 21.75 10.10
C ASP A 199 -3.82 20.23 9.99
N PRO A 200 -4.04 19.52 11.11
CA PRO A 200 -4.17 18.06 11.11
C PRO A 200 -5.32 17.59 10.22
N ARG A 201 -6.34 18.43 10.02
CA ARG A 201 -7.49 18.11 9.17
C ARG A 201 -7.16 18.25 7.69
N ALA A 202 -6.33 19.22 7.32
CA ALA A 202 -5.88 19.39 5.95
C ALA A 202 -4.92 18.27 5.54
N GLU A 203 -3.98 17.91 6.42
CA GLU A 203 -3.06 16.80 6.21
C GLU A 203 -3.78 15.45 6.19
N PHE A 204 -4.77 15.22 7.06
CA PHE A 204 -5.63 14.04 6.97
C PHE A 204 -6.42 13.98 5.66
N LYS A 205 -6.96 15.11 5.19
CA LYS A 205 -7.66 15.16 3.89
C LYS A 205 -6.72 14.91 2.71
N ARG A 206 -5.48 15.40 2.75
CA ARG A 206 -4.44 15.11 1.76
C ARG A 206 -4.11 13.62 1.76
N LEU A 207 -3.82 13.04 2.92
CA LEU A 207 -3.59 11.60 3.08
C LEU A 207 -4.76 10.76 2.56
N VAL A 208 -6.00 11.12 2.88
CA VAL A 208 -7.20 10.42 2.41
C VAL A 208 -7.44 10.61 0.91
N ASN A 209 -7.09 11.76 0.33
CA ASN A 209 -7.27 11.99 -1.10
C ASN A 209 -6.16 11.33 -1.95
N GLU A 210 -4.91 11.35 -1.48
CA GLU A 210 -3.74 10.82 -2.18
C GLU A 210 -3.58 9.31 -1.98
N VAL A 211 -3.73 8.84 -0.74
CA VAL A 211 -3.58 7.42 -0.36
C VAL A 211 -4.95 6.76 -0.24
N GLY A 212 -5.96 7.45 0.28
CA GLY A 212 -7.23 6.81 0.62
C GLY A 212 -7.98 6.25 -0.59
N LEU A 213 -8.01 6.92 -1.74
CA LEU A 213 -8.86 6.46 -2.85
C LEU A 213 -8.30 5.22 -3.58
N SER A 214 -7.00 5.18 -3.87
CA SER A 214 -6.35 4.05 -4.55
C SER A 214 -6.28 2.80 -3.66
N TYR A 215 -5.90 2.97 -2.39
CA TYR A 215 -5.84 1.88 -1.41
C TYR A 215 -7.24 1.42 -0.97
N PHE A 216 -8.27 2.28 -1.07
CA PHE A 216 -9.66 1.88 -0.83
C PHE A 216 -10.16 0.91 -1.90
N TRP A 217 -9.85 1.13 -3.18
CA TRP A 217 -10.18 0.17 -4.24
C TRP A 217 -9.50 -1.18 -4.04
N ALA A 218 -8.23 -1.16 -3.69
CA ALA A 218 -7.49 -2.36 -3.31
C ALA A 218 -8.16 -3.09 -2.13
N LEU A 219 -8.54 -2.35 -1.10
CA LEU A 219 -9.20 -2.88 0.10
C LEU A 219 -10.54 -3.53 -0.25
N LEU A 220 -11.39 -2.86 -1.05
CA LEU A 220 -12.65 -3.41 -1.51
C LEU A 220 -12.44 -4.66 -2.37
N TYR A 221 -11.52 -4.60 -3.33
CA TYR A 221 -11.21 -5.71 -4.23
C TYR A 221 -10.76 -6.95 -3.44
N PHE A 222 -9.78 -6.80 -2.56
CA PHE A 222 -9.22 -7.93 -1.81
C PHE A 222 -10.07 -8.38 -0.61
N SER A 223 -10.98 -7.55 -0.10
CA SER A 223 -11.85 -7.91 1.03
C SER A 223 -13.19 -8.48 0.60
N ILE A 224 -13.80 -7.94 -0.46
CA ILE A 224 -15.15 -8.33 -0.89
C ILE A 224 -15.10 -9.44 -1.93
N LEU A 225 -14.24 -9.33 -2.94
CA LEU A 225 -14.24 -10.26 -4.07
C LEU A 225 -13.97 -11.71 -3.65
N PRO A 226 -13.02 -12.01 -2.73
CA PRO A 226 -12.84 -13.38 -2.26
C PRO A 226 -14.04 -13.92 -1.50
N VAL A 227 -14.82 -13.10 -0.82
CA VAL A 227 -16.06 -13.57 -0.17
C VAL A 227 -17.09 -13.96 -1.23
N LEU A 228 -17.23 -13.15 -2.28
CA LEU A 228 -18.18 -13.39 -3.38
C LEU A 228 -17.77 -14.54 -4.30
N LEU A 229 -16.46 -14.76 -4.50
CA LEU A 229 -15.91 -15.80 -5.38
C LEU A 229 -15.29 -16.96 -4.58
N SER A 230 -15.84 -17.26 -3.39
CA SER A 230 -15.48 -18.45 -2.59
C SER A 230 -13.97 -18.64 -2.37
N GLY A 231 -13.28 -17.56 -2.01
CA GLY A 231 -11.84 -17.50 -1.75
C GLY A 231 -10.98 -17.17 -2.96
N GLN A 232 -11.56 -16.68 -4.05
CA GLN A 232 -10.82 -16.33 -5.26
C GLN A 232 -10.84 -14.83 -5.54
N THR A 233 -9.70 -14.30 -5.97
CA THR A 233 -9.63 -13.04 -6.71
C THR A 233 -9.62 -13.34 -8.20
N LEU A 234 -9.71 -12.34 -9.08
CA LEU A 234 -9.72 -12.60 -10.53
C LEU A 234 -8.44 -13.32 -10.99
N GLY A 235 -7.26 -12.86 -10.56
CA GLY A 235 -5.99 -13.51 -10.89
C GLY A 235 -5.90 -14.94 -10.34
N LYS A 236 -6.38 -15.16 -9.10
CA LYS A 236 -6.42 -16.51 -8.50
C LYS A 236 -7.41 -17.40 -9.21
N LYS A 237 -8.58 -16.89 -9.62
CA LYS A 237 -9.58 -17.64 -10.37
C LYS A 237 -9.05 -18.07 -11.73
N LEU A 238 -8.35 -17.19 -12.45
CA LEU A 238 -7.69 -17.51 -13.72
C LEU A 238 -6.61 -18.58 -13.55
N LEU A 239 -5.86 -18.53 -12.45
CA LEU A 239 -4.88 -19.55 -12.11
C LEU A 239 -5.44 -20.72 -11.30
N GLY A 240 -6.77 -20.83 -11.17
CA GLY A 240 -7.45 -21.90 -10.46
C GLY A 240 -6.93 -22.13 -9.04
N LEU A 241 -6.51 -21.06 -8.37
CA LEU A 241 -6.09 -21.05 -6.98
C LEU A 241 -7.25 -20.62 -6.10
N ARG A 242 -7.30 -21.11 -4.87
CA ARG A 242 -8.34 -20.74 -3.91
C ARG A 242 -7.77 -20.56 -2.52
N VAL A 243 -8.23 -19.53 -1.84
CA VAL A 243 -7.92 -19.24 -0.45
C VAL A 243 -8.94 -19.97 0.42
N VAL A 244 -8.48 -20.67 1.44
CA VAL A 244 -9.34 -21.39 2.39
C VAL A 244 -8.89 -21.05 3.81
N GLU A 245 -9.85 -20.85 4.70
CA GLU A 245 -9.56 -20.69 6.13
C GLU A 245 -9.17 -22.04 6.73
N LEU A 246 -8.16 -22.06 7.61
CA LEU A 246 -7.66 -23.28 8.21
C LEU A 246 -8.71 -24.05 9.02
N THR A 247 -9.68 -23.34 9.60
CA THR A 247 -10.82 -23.93 10.32
C THR A 247 -11.83 -24.63 9.40
N GLY A 248 -11.67 -24.51 8.08
CA GLY A 248 -12.63 -25.04 7.09
C GLY A 248 -13.95 -24.26 7.00
N LYS A 249 -14.10 -23.17 7.76
CA LYS A 249 -15.25 -22.27 7.70
C LYS A 249 -15.20 -21.41 6.42
N PRO A 250 -16.36 -20.92 5.95
CA PRO A 250 -16.38 -20.00 4.81
C PRO A 250 -15.68 -18.68 5.17
N LEU A 251 -14.95 -18.12 4.21
CA LEU A 251 -14.25 -16.84 4.39
C LEU A 251 -15.24 -15.72 4.68
N THR A 252 -14.98 -14.98 5.75
CA THR A 252 -15.75 -13.78 6.12
C THR A 252 -15.06 -12.50 5.63
N PRO A 253 -15.80 -11.39 5.44
CA PRO A 253 -15.19 -10.11 5.08
C PRO A 253 -14.08 -9.67 6.06
N MET A 254 -14.25 -9.96 7.35
CA MET A 254 -13.25 -9.63 8.37
C MET A 254 -11.96 -10.44 8.21
N ILE A 255 -12.05 -11.71 7.82
CA ILE A 255 -10.86 -12.53 7.53
C ILE A 255 -10.14 -11.99 6.29
N CYS A 256 -10.89 -11.65 5.24
CA CYS A 256 -10.31 -11.08 4.03
C CYS A 256 -9.68 -9.70 4.28
N PHE A 257 -10.28 -8.87 5.13
CA PHE A 257 -9.70 -7.59 5.57
C PHE A 257 -8.39 -7.79 6.35
N LYS A 258 -8.34 -8.72 7.31
CA LYS A 258 -7.09 -9.07 8.03
C LYS A 258 -6.01 -9.54 7.06
N ARG A 259 -6.39 -10.36 6.07
CA ARG A 259 -5.49 -10.82 5.01
C ARG A 259 -4.99 -9.66 4.14
N TYR A 260 -5.85 -8.69 3.84
CA TYR A 260 -5.47 -7.48 3.13
C TYR A 260 -4.46 -6.63 3.92
N GLY A 261 -4.71 -6.43 5.22
CA GLY A 261 -3.74 -5.78 6.11
C GLY A 261 -2.40 -6.49 6.14
N GLY A 262 -2.40 -7.82 6.07
CA GLY A 262 -1.17 -8.61 5.94
C GLY A 262 -0.42 -8.38 4.62
N TYR A 263 -1.11 -8.11 3.50
CA TYR A 263 -0.44 -7.70 2.25
C TYR A 263 0.27 -6.35 2.44
N ALA A 264 -0.40 -5.37 3.05
CA ALA A 264 0.19 -4.06 3.34
C ALA A 264 1.41 -4.18 4.26
N ALA A 265 1.33 -4.99 5.33
CA ALA A 265 2.45 -5.26 6.23
C ALA A 265 3.61 -5.98 5.51
N GLY A 266 3.32 -6.92 4.61
CA GLY A 266 4.32 -7.58 3.77
C GLY A 266 5.06 -6.60 2.85
N MET A 267 4.36 -5.61 2.30
CA MET A 267 4.98 -4.55 1.47
C MET A 267 5.84 -3.63 2.33
N ALA A 268 5.31 -3.17 3.47
CA ALA A 268 6.01 -2.28 4.40
C ALA A 268 7.32 -2.88 4.96
N THR A 269 7.41 -4.21 5.02
CA THR A 269 8.60 -4.95 5.46
C THR A 269 9.56 -5.30 4.30
N GLY A 270 9.47 -4.58 3.18
CA GLY A 270 10.36 -4.73 2.04
C GLY A 270 10.18 -6.08 1.33
N MET A 271 8.94 -6.56 1.20
CA MET A 271 8.57 -7.85 0.60
C MET A 271 9.02 -9.09 1.38
N THR A 272 9.76 -8.94 2.48
CA THR A 272 10.27 -10.06 3.28
C THR A 272 9.15 -10.96 3.80
N GLY A 273 8.01 -10.38 4.18
CA GLY A 273 6.82 -11.13 4.60
C GLY A 273 6.24 -12.06 3.52
N PHE A 274 6.45 -11.74 2.24
CA PHE A 274 6.05 -12.59 1.11
C PHE A 274 7.06 -13.70 0.84
N LEU A 275 8.36 -13.45 1.07
CA LEU A 275 9.42 -14.44 0.85
C LEU A 275 9.30 -15.66 1.76
N GLN A 276 8.62 -15.54 2.92
CA GLN A 276 8.30 -16.66 3.81
C GLN A 276 7.69 -17.86 3.08
N LEU A 277 6.95 -17.60 2.01
CA LEU A 277 6.39 -18.59 1.09
C LEU A 277 7.40 -19.64 0.57
N LEU A 278 8.69 -19.29 0.49
CA LEU A 278 9.74 -20.15 -0.06
C LEU A 278 10.22 -21.23 0.91
N TRP A 279 10.14 -20.99 2.22
CA TRP A 279 10.67 -21.89 3.26
C TRP A 279 9.64 -22.34 4.28
N ASP A 280 8.47 -21.71 4.34
CA ASP A 280 7.38 -22.09 5.21
C ASP A 280 6.82 -23.49 4.86
N SER A 281 6.57 -24.32 5.88
CA SER A 281 6.09 -25.69 5.71
C SER A 281 4.78 -25.77 4.94
N ASN A 282 3.86 -24.84 5.16
CA ASN A 282 2.56 -24.80 4.49
C ASN A 282 2.49 -23.73 3.40
N ARG A 283 3.65 -23.25 2.92
CA ARG A 283 3.76 -22.20 1.89
C ARG A 283 2.87 -20.99 2.22
N GLN A 284 2.86 -20.58 3.49
CA GLN A 284 2.13 -19.41 3.94
C GLN A 284 3.04 -18.18 3.94
N ALA A 285 2.54 -17.09 3.34
CA ALA A 285 3.13 -15.78 3.47
C ALA A 285 2.53 -15.06 4.69
N ILE A 286 3.10 -13.90 5.08
CA ILE A 286 2.64 -13.14 6.26
C ILE A 286 1.14 -12.88 6.26
N GLN A 287 0.56 -12.54 5.10
CA GLN A 287 -0.86 -12.31 4.94
C GLN A 287 -1.73 -13.53 5.23
N ASP A 288 -1.24 -14.72 4.90
CA ASP A 288 -1.99 -15.95 5.11
C ASP A 288 -1.94 -16.33 6.59
N LYS A 289 -0.79 -16.11 7.24
CA LYS A 289 -0.58 -16.33 8.67
C LYS A 289 -1.47 -15.42 9.51
N THR A 290 -1.48 -14.12 9.22
CA THR A 290 -2.33 -13.14 9.95
C THR A 290 -3.82 -13.47 9.87
N ALA A 291 -4.25 -14.09 8.76
CA ALA A 291 -5.65 -14.43 8.53
C ALA A 291 -6.00 -15.89 8.86
N HIS A 292 -5.05 -16.71 9.31
CA HIS A 292 -5.22 -18.16 9.47
C HIS A 292 -5.84 -18.81 8.22
N THR A 293 -5.22 -18.55 7.06
CA THR A 293 -5.66 -19.07 5.76
C THR A 293 -4.54 -19.80 5.05
N VAL A 294 -4.88 -20.58 4.03
CA VAL A 294 -3.92 -21.21 3.14
C VAL A 294 -4.42 -21.11 1.70
N VAL A 295 -3.49 -21.15 0.73
CA VAL A 295 -3.81 -21.10 -0.70
C VAL A 295 -3.60 -22.47 -1.33
N ILE A 296 -4.69 -23.08 -1.77
CA ILE A 296 -4.68 -24.39 -2.42
C ILE A 296 -4.77 -24.24 -3.95
N ASP A 297 -4.24 -25.23 -4.67
CA ASP A 297 -4.44 -25.40 -6.10
C ASP A 297 -5.75 -26.16 -6.35
N ALA A 298 -6.81 -25.45 -6.73
CA ALA A 298 -8.12 -26.04 -6.96
C ALA A 298 -8.23 -26.80 -8.31
N ARG A 299 -7.22 -26.71 -9.18
CA ARG A 299 -7.16 -27.49 -10.44
C ARG A 299 -6.57 -28.87 -10.24
N SER A 300 -5.74 -29.04 -9.21
CA SER A 300 -5.16 -30.32 -8.88
C SER A 300 -6.17 -31.19 -8.13
N GLY A 301 -6.67 -32.24 -8.78
CA GLY A 301 -7.50 -33.27 -8.12
C GLY A 301 -6.72 -34.24 -7.23
N LYS A 302 -5.41 -34.05 -7.08
CA LYS A 302 -4.56 -34.90 -6.24
C LYS A 302 -4.79 -34.58 -4.78
N ARG A 303 -4.96 -35.61 -3.94
CA ARG A 303 -4.96 -35.50 -2.49
C ARG A 303 -3.96 -36.49 -1.92
N LEU A 304 -3.06 -36.01 -1.09
CA LEU A 304 -2.12 -36.86 -0.39
C LEU A 304 -2.84 -37.56 0.77
N ALA A 305 -2.75 -38.89 0.82
CA ALA A 305 -3.15 -39.65 1.99
C ALA A 305 -2.12 -39.42 3.09
N LEU A 306 -2.45 -38.55 4.04
CA LEU A 306 -1.65 -38.39 5.24
C LEU A 306 -2.03 -39.51 6.22
N PRO A 307 -1.06 -40.15 6.88
CA PRO A 307 -1.37 -41.06 7.97
C PRO A 307 -2.20 -40.28 9.01
N GLU A 308 -3.29 -40.89 9.49
CA GLU A 308 -4.08 -40.29 10.56
C GLU A 308 -3.13 -39.99 11.74
N ALA A 309 -3.04 -38.71 12.11
CA ALA A 309 -2.32 -38.32 13.30
C ALA A 309 -3.07 -38.95 14.49
N VAL A 310 -2.42 -39.90 15.14
CA VAL A 310 -2.86 -40.52 16.40
C VAL A 310 -2.87 -39.49 17.52
#